data_AF-A0A2R6APP6-F1
#
_entry.id   AF-A0A2R6APP6-F1
#
_cell.length_a   1.000
_cell.length_b   1.000
_cell.length_c   1.000
_cell.angle_alpha   90.00
_cell.angle_beta   90.00
_cell.angle_gamma   90.00
#
_symmetry.space_group_name_H-M   'P 1'
#
loop_
_entity.id
_entity.type
_entity.pdbx_description
1 polymer ?
#
loop_
_entity_poly.entity_id
_entity_poly.type
_entity_poly.pdbx_seq_one_letter_code
_entity_poly.pdbx_strand_id
1 'polypeptide(L)'
;MAIDLHVHYVDISVIEALESEPMTYGVRVSEERDGYSFVFPNGEKRIMPYALTKIDDYEKRPGIEISVLSPWIELSRGGFTEDQAAKLFKLVNEGLFKVFKRNPKKFLFW
;
A
#
# COMPACT_ATOMS: atom_id res chain seq x y z
N MET A 1 -10.54 17.19 17.45
CA MET A 1 -9.44 16.65 16.65
C MET A 1 -9.13 15.22 17.02
N ALA A 2 -9.78 14.29 16.32
CA ALA A 2 -9.45 12.86 16.40
C ALA A 2 -8.45 12.51 15.29
N ILE A 3 -7.34 11.89 15.67
CA ILE A 3 -6.28 11.45 14.75
C ILE A 3 -6.19 9.94 14.86
N ASP A 4 -6.25 9.24 13.72
CA ASP A 4 -5.93 7.82 13.64
C ASP A 4 -4.47 7.68 13.17
N LEU A 5 -3.62 7.11 14.04
CA LEU A 5 -2.18 6.93 13.77
C LEU A 5 -1.85 5.58 13.14
N HIS A 6 -2.83 4.66 13.03
CA HIS A 6 -2.57 3.28 12.60
C HIS A 6 -3.50 2.89 11.45
N VAL A 7 -3.25 3.47 10.29
CA VAL A 7 -4.00 3.20 9.07
C VAL A 7 -3.09 2.59 8.01
N HIS A 8 -3.43 1.40 7.53
CA HIS A 8 -2.74 0.79 6.39
C HIS A 8 -3.46 1.12 5.09
N TYR A 9 -2.70 1.53 4.08
CA TYR A 9 -3.19 1.82 2.74
C TYR A 9 -2.14 1.45 1.70
N VAL A 10 -2.59 0.97 0.54
CA VAL A 10 -1.75 0.76 -0.65
C VAL A 10 -2.46 1.40 -1.83
N ASP A 11 -1.77 2.31 -2.52
CA ASP A 11 -2.38 3.00 -3.65
C ASP A 11 -2.61 2.05 -4.83
N ILE A 12 -3.71 2.24 -5.56
CA ILE A 12 -4.03 1.36 -6.69
C ILE A 12 -2.94 1.38 -7.77
N SER A 13 -2.27 2.52 -7.97
CA SER A 13 -1.15 2.60 -8.93
C SER A 13 0.08 1.81 -8.50
N VAL A 14 0.21 1.47 -7.20
CA VAL A 14 1.24 0.53 -6.73
C VAL A 14 0.86 -0.87 -7.16
N ILE A 15 -0.40 -1.28 -7.01
CA ILE A 15 -0.88 -2.60 -7.43
C ILE A 15 -0.64 -2.81 -8.92
N GLU A 16 -1.07 -1.85 -9.75
CA GLU A 16 -0.90 -1.89 -11.20
C GLU A 16 0.58 -2.05 -11.60
N ALA A 17 1.50 -1.32 -10.95
CA ALA A 17 2.92 -1.40 -11.23
C ALA A 17 3.54 -2.76 -10.81
N LEU A 18 3.08 -3.34 -9.69
CA LEU A 18 3.53 -4.66 -9.25
C LEU A 18 3.03 -5.78 -10.17
N GLU A 19 1.83 -5.62 -10.74
CA GLU A 19 1.30 -6.55 -11.73
C GLU A 19 2.05 -6.45 -13.06
N SER A 20 2.41 -5.24 -13.51
CA SER A 20 3.08 -5.03 -14.79
C SER A 20 4.58 -5.37 -14.76
N GLU A 21 5.25 -5.15 -13.63
CA GLU A 21 6.71 -5.28 -13.52
C GLU A 21 7.16 -6.15 -12.33
N PRO A 22 6.70 -7.41 -12.24
CA PRO A 22 6.95 -8.25 -11.06
C PRO A 22 8.43 -8.55 -10.82
N MET A 23 9.25 -8.59 -11.88
CA MET A 23 10.70 -8.81 -11.75
C MET A 23 11.43 -7.59 -11.20
N THR A 24 10.96 -6.38 -11.51
CA THR A 24 11.54 -5.11 -11.04
C THR A 24 11.37 -4.97 -9.53
N TYR A 25 10.19 -5.31 -9.02
CA TYR A 25 9.81 -5.12 -7.62
C TYR A 25 9.93 -6.39 -6.77
N GLY A 26 10.19 -7.53 -7.40
CA GLY A 26 10.32 -8.84 -6.75
C GLY A 26 9.00 -9.47 -6.29
N VAL A 27 7.86 -8.81 -6.49
CA VAL A 27 6.54 -9.29 -6.07
C VAL A 27 5.72 -9.66 -7.29
N ARG A 28 5.03 -10.80 -7.27
CA ARG A 28 3.94 -11.08 -8.22
C ARG A 28 2.61 -10.78 -7.57
N VAL A 29 1.78 -10.00 -8.26
CA VAL A 29 0.43 -9.66 -7.81
C VAL A 29 -0.59 -10.23 -8.79
N SER A 30 -1.72 -10.68 -8.25
CA SER A 30 -2.90 -11.06 -9.02
C SER A 30 -4.17 -10.78 -8.23
N GLU A 31 -5.25 -10.40 -8.91
CA GLU A 31 -6.58 -10.33 -8.31
C GLU A 31 -7.09 -11.71 -7.86
N GLU A 32 -7.78 -11.72 -6.73
CA GLU A 32 -8.47 -12.88 -6.14
C GLU A 32 -9.87 -12.46 -5.67
N ARG A 33 -10.72 -13.40 -5.24
CA ARG A 33 -12.11 -13.10 -4.84
C ARG A 33 -12.23 -12.00 -3.77
N ASP A 34 -11.34 -12.00 -2.78
CA ASP A 34 -11.45 -11.16 -1.58
C ASP A 34 -10.32 -10.13 -1.42
N GLY A 35 -9.46 -9.99 -2.44
CA GLY A 35 -8.35 -9.06 -2.41
C GLY A 35 -7.32 -9.32 -3.50
N TYR A 36 -6.11 -8.85 -3.27
CA TYR A 36 -4.97 -9.09 -4.15
C TYR A 36 -4.05 -10.14 -3.51
N SER A 37 -3.68 -11.16 -4.27
CA SER A 37 -2.66 -12.14 -3.90
C SER A 37 -1.28 -11.59 -4.20
N PHE A 38 -0.42 -11.55 -3.19
CA PHE A 38 0.99 -11.21 -3.29
C PHE A 38 1.82 -12.48 -3.10
N VAL A 39 2.67 -12.81 -4.07
CA VAL A 39 3.70 -13.85 -3.94
C VAL A 39 5.06 -13.17 -3.87
N PHE A 40 5.74 -13.37 -2.75
CA PHE A 40 7.00 -12.71 -2.41
C PHE A 40 8.22 -13.56 -2.82
N PRO A 41 9.42 -12.94 -2.92
CA PRO A 41 10.66 -13.66 -3.25
C PRO A 41 10.98 -14.86 -2.36
N ASN A 42 10.63 -14.79 -1.07
CA ASN A 42 10.78 -15.89 -0.12
C ASN A 42 9.78 -17.06 -0.33
N GLY A 43 8.90 -16.97 -1.34
CA GLY A 43 7.89 -17.98 -1.68
C GLY A 43 6.59 -17.85 -0.88
N GLU A 44 6.51 -16.92 0.07
CA GLU A 44 5.29 -16.71 0.83
C GLU A 44 4.19 -16.07 -0.01
N LYS A 45 2.96 -16.56 0.17
CA LYS A 45 1.75 -15.95 -0.36
C LYS A 45 1.01 -15.21 0.76
N ARG A 46 0.54 -13.99 0.48
CA ARG A 46 -0.36 -13.21 1.37
C ARG A 46 -1.49 -12.61 0.56
N ILE A 47 -2.64 -12.44 1.19
CA ILE A 47 -3.80 -11.76 0.60
C ILE A 47 -3.94 -10.39 1.24
N MET A 48 -3.89 -9.34 0.42
CA MET A 48 -4.22 -7.97 0.83
C MET A 48 -5.70 -7.71 0.55
N PRO A 49 -6.54 -7.36 1.55
CA PRO A 49 -7.94 -7.06 1.31
C PRO A 49 -8.13 -5.85 0.39
N TYR A 50 -9.15 -5.88 -0.47
CA TYR A 50 -9.48 -4.75 -1.35
C TYR A 50 -9.71 -3.43 -0.61
N ALA A 51 -10.17 -3.48 0.65
CA ALA A 51 -10.40 -2.30 1.48
C ALA A 51 -9.14 -1.42 1.62
N LEU A 52 -7.93 -2.00 1.56
CA LEU A 52 -6.68 -1.27 1.71
C LEU A 52 -6.35 -0.37 0.50
N THR A 53 -7.10 -0.47 -0.60
CA THR A 53 -6.95 0.42 -1.78
C THR A 53 -8.08 1.45 -1.89
N LYS A 54 -9.08 1.42 -1.00
CA LYS A 54 -10.27 2.28 -1.08
C LYS A 54 -10.08 3.58 -0.32
N ILE A 55 -9.29 4.51 -0.87
CA ILE A 55 -8.98 5.78 -0.18
C ILE A 55 -10.23 6.58 0.21
N ASP A 56 -11.29 6.50 -0.59
CA ASP A 56 -12.57 7.17 -0.35
C ASP A 56 -13.23 6.74 0.98
N ASP A 57 -13.02 5.49 1.40
CA ASP A 57 -13.57 4.95 2.66
C ASP A 57 -12.87 5.60 3.86
N TYR A 58 -11.57 5.85 3.76
CA TYR A 58 -10.80 6.56 4.79
C TYR A 58 -11.12 8.06 4.79
N GLU A 59 -11.37 8.66 3.63
CA GLU A 59 -11.74 10.08 3.52
C GLU A 59 -13.08 10.35 4.21
N LYS A 60 -14.06 9.46 4.01
CA LYS A 60 -15.43 9.55 4.54
C LYS A 60 -15.60 8.98 5.96
N ARG A 61 -14.53 8.49 6.59
CA ARG A 61 -14.61 7.85 7.91
C ARG A 61 -15.14 8.83 8.97
N PRO A 62 -16.29 8.53 9.61
CA PRO A 62 -16.90 9.44 10.55
C PRO A 62 -16.06 9.58 11.82
N GLY A 63 -15.96 10.80 12.34
CA GLY A 63 -15.29 11.08 13.61
C GLY A 63 -13.76 11.05 13.57
N ILE A 64 -13.12 10.84 12.42
CA ILE A 64 -11.66 10.95 12.25
C ILE A 64 -11.35 12.19 11.42
N GLU A 65 -10.57 13.12 11.96
CA GLU A 65 -10.18 14.36 11.26
C GLU A 65 -8.90 14.19 10.44
N ILE A 66 -7.93 13.43 10.96
CA ILE A 66 -6.66 13.13 10.28
C ILE A 66 -6.39 11.62 10.36
N SER A 67 -5.96 11.03 9.26
CA SER A 67 -5.44 9.65 9.20
C SER A 67 -3.97 9.69 8.81
N VAL A 68 -3.11 9.06 9.62
CA VAL A 68 -1.70 8.82 9.28
C VAL A 68 -1.60 7.46 8.60
N LEU A 69 -1.31 7.50 7.31
CA LEU A 69 -1.22 6.33 6.45
C LEU A 69 0.17 5.71 6.56
N SER A 70 0.21 4.39 6.55
CA SER A 70 1.43 3.59 6.48
C SER A 70 1.21 2.46 5.45
N PRO A 71 2.29 1.94 4.84
CA PRO A 71 2.16 0.84 3.92
C PRO A 71 1.65 -0.42 4.62
N TRP A 72 1.06 -1.33 3.84
CA TRP A 72 0.70 -2.65 4.35
C TRP A 72 1.95 -3.44 4.76
N ILE A 73 1.99 -3.89 6.01
CA ILE A 73 3.19 -4.42 6.66
C ILE A 73 3.85 -5.61 5.92
N GLU A 74 3.07 -6.42 5.22
CA GLU A 74 3.59 -7.60 4.51
C GLU A 74 4.57 -7.21 3.38
N LEU A 75 4.47 -5.99 2.82
CA LEU A 75 5.43 -5.47 1.84
C LEU A 75 6.86 -5.32 2.40
N SER A 76 7.05 -5.39 3.72
CA SER A 76 8.37 -5.35 4.37
C SER A 76 9.00 -6.72 4.63
N ARG A 77 8.24 -7.82 4.43
CA ARG A 77 8.63 -9.17 4.87
C ARG A 77 9.08 -10.11 3.75
N GLY A 78 9.11 -9.62 2.51
CA GLY A 78 9.18 -10.48 1.31
C GLY A 78 10.52 -11.12 0.96
N GLY A 79 11.60 -10.90 1.71
CA GLY A 79 12.93 -11.47 1.34
C GLY A 79 13.51 -10.87 0.05
N PHE A 80 13.26 -9.59 -0.19
CA PHE A 80 13.75 -8.83 -1.34
C PHE A 80 15.28 -8.71 -1.36
N THR A 81 15.84 -8.56 -2.57
CA THR A 81 17.18 -7.98 -2.70
C THR A 81 17.15 -6.49 -2.31
N GLU A 82 18.31 -5.91 -2.00
CA GLU A 82 18.40 -4.48 -1.64
C GLU A 82 17.85 -3.56 -2.75
N ASP A 83 18.16 -3.87 -4.01
CA ASP A 83 17.68 -3.10 -5.17
C ASP A 83 16.15 -3.21 -5.34
N GLN A 84 15.59 -4.42 -5.21
CA GLN A 84 14.14 -4.62 -5.25
C GLN A 84 13.44 -3.89 -4.11
N ALA A 85 13.97 -3.99 -2.89
CA ALA A 85 13.44 -3.28 -1.74
C ALA A 85 13.44 -1.76 -1.97
N ALA A 86 14.56 -1.19 -2.41
CA ALA A 86 14.66 0.25 -2.68
C ALA A 86 13.63 0.72 -3.73
N LYS A 87 13.47 -0.04 -4.83
CA LYS A 87 12.48 0.27 -5.87
C LYS A 87 11.05 0.14 -5.38
N LEU A 88 10.74 -0.92 -4.64
CA LEU A 88 9.42 -1.17 -4.07
C LEU A 88 9.02 -0.07 -3.09
N PHE A 89 9.88 0.25 -2.12
CA PHE A 89 9.57 1.26 -1.11
C PHE A 89 9.50 2.67 -1.70
N LYS A 90 10.28 2.96 -2.76
CA LYS A 90 10.10 4.20 -3.53
C LYS A 90 8.70 4.26 -4.17
N LEU A 91 8.29 3.20 -4.88
CA LEU A 91 6.97 3.12 -5.51
C LEU A 91 5.83 3.29 -4.49
N VAL A 92 5.93 2.60 -3.36
CA VAL A 92 4.95 2.65 -2.27
C VAL A 92 4.85 4.07 -1.68
N ASN A 93 5.98 4.72 -1.40
CA ASN A 93 6.01 6.07 -0.86
C ASN A 93 5.47 7.10 -1.86
N GLU A 94 5.75 6.93 -3.15
CA GLU A 94 5.16 7.75 -4.21
C GLU A 94 3.63 7.60 -4.25
N GLY A 95 3.12 6.37 -4.05
CA GLY A 95 1.68 6.11 -3.88
C GLY A 95 1.06 6.84 -2.69
N LEU A 96 1.68 6.75 -1.51
CA LEU A 96 1.25 7.47 -0.31
C LEU A 96 1.28 9.00 -0.52
N PHE A 97 2.32 9.50 -1.18
CA PHE A 97 2.45 10.92 -1.47
C PHE A 97 1.37 11.43 -2.43
N LYS A 98 0.89 10.62 -3.39
CA LYS A 98 -0.26 10.97 -4.24
C LYS A 98 -1.52 11.19 -3.39
N VAL A 99 -1.76 10.32 -2.42
CA VAL A 99 -2.90 10.45 -1.51
C VAL A 99 -2.78 11.66 -0.59
N PHE A 100 -1.59 11.94 -0.06
CA PHE A 100 -1.33 13.18 0.67
C PHE A 100 -1.69 14.41 -0.18
N LYS A 101 -1.25 14.45 -1.44
CA LYS A 101 -1.55 15.55 -2.36
C LYS A 101 -3.04 15.73 -2.63
N ARG A 102 -3.81 14.63 -2.64
CA ARG A 102 -5.26 14.67 -2.84
C ARG A 102 -5.96 15.45 -1.72
N ASN A 103 -5.59 15.20 -0.46
CA ASN A 103 -6.18 15.91 0.68
C ASN A 103 -5.19 16.04 1.86
N PRO A 104 -4.29 17.03 1.83
CA PRO A 104 -3.22 17.16 2.83
C PRO A 104 -3.73 17.59 4.21
N LYS A 105 -5.00 18.01 4.32
CA LYS A 105 -5.65 18.30 5.61
C LYS A 105 -6.20 17.06 6.29
N LYS A 106 -6.43 15.98 5.53
CA LYS A 106 -7.03 14.72 6.00
C LYS A 106 -5.98 13.61 6.13
N PHE A 107 -4.98 13.59 5.25
CA PHE A 107 -4.00 12.51 5.19
C PHE A 107 -2.60 13.01 5.50
N LEU A 108 -1.90 12.25 6.34
CA LEU A 108 -0.44 12.29 6.52
C LEU A 108 0.08 10.88 6.21
N PHE A 109 1.40 10.70 6.08
CA PHE A 109 1.98 9.36 5.91
C PHE A 109 3.36 9.26 6.56
N TRP A 110 3.74 8.03 6.96
CA TRP A 110 5.10 7.66 7.35
C TRP A 110 5.67 6.62 6.40
#